data_AF-A0A1J1JG93-F1
#
_entry.id   AF-A0A1J1JG93-F1
#
_cell.length_a   1.000
_cell.length_b   1.000
_cell.length_c   1.000
_cell.angle_alpha   90.00
_cell.angle_beta   90.00
_cell.angle_gamma   90.00
#
_symmetry.space_group_name_H-M   'P 1'
#
loop_
_entity.id
_entity.type
_entity.pdbx_description
1 polymer ?
#
loop_
_entity_poly.entity_id
_entity_poly.type
_entity_poly.pdbx_seq_one_letter_code
_entity_poly.pdbx_strand_id
1 'polypeptide(L)' 'MSIGQFQEFFDHCVGEWITERTYHYVSYREVERSHTEFVIHPLENSAFDYFD' A
#
# COMPACT_ATOMS: atom_id res chain seq x y z
N MET A 1 -17.40 -10.96 -5.68
CA MET A 1 -16.66 -10.48 -4.49
C MET A 1 -17.55 -9.51 -3.75
N SER A 2 -17.71 -9.67 -2.44
CA SER A 2 -18.48 -8.74 -1.61
C SER A 2 -17.60 -7.58 -1.14
N ILE A 3 -18.22 -6.48 -0.71
CA ILE A 3 -17.50 -5.36 -0.08
C ILE A 3 -16.71 -5.80 1.16
N GLY A 4 -17.24 -6.79 1.91
CA GLY A 4 -16.56 -7.36 3.07
C GLY A 4 -15.24 -8.05 2.72
N GLN A 5 -15.15 -8.71 1.55
CA GLN A 5 -13.90 -9.34 1.10
C GLN A 5 -12.82 -8.31 0.73
N PHE A 6 -13.22 -7.14 0.22
CA PHE A 6 -12.28 -6.04 -0.01
C PHE A 6 -11.82 -5.42 1.31
N GLN A 7 -12.72 -5.25 2.28
CA GLN A 7 -12.35 -4.74 3.60
C GLN A 7 -11.33 -5.65 4.27
N GLU A 8 -11.58 -6.96 4.29
CA GLU A 8 -10.65 -7.96 4.84
C GLU A 8 -9.27 -7.91 4.15
N PHE A 9 -9.24 -7.73 2.83
CA PHE A 9 -7.99 -7.56 2.10
C PHE A 9 -7.20 -6.32 2.57
N PHE A 10 -7.87 -5.18 2.74
CA PHE A 10 -7.20 -3.95 3.20
C PHE A 10 -6.80 -4.03 4.67
N ASP A 11 -7.61 -4.69 5.51
CA ASP A 11 -7.28 -4.93 6.92
C ASP A 11 -5.97 -5.73 7.06
N HIS A 12 -5.76 -6.74 6.19
CA HIS A 12 -4.51 -7.49 6.13
C HIS A 12 -3.31 -6.67 5.62
N CYS A 13 -3.52 -5.53 4.97
CA CYS A 13 -2.43 -4.65 4.53
C CYS A 13 -1.92 -3.71 5.63
N VAL A 14 -2.66 -3.49 6.71
CA VAL A 14 -2.28 -2.54 7.77
C VAL A 14 -1.03 -3.01 8.52
N GLY A 15 -0.07 -2.10 8.72
CA GLY A 15 1.16 -2.39 9.47
C GLY A 15 2.42 -1.81 8.84
N GLU A 16 3.56 -2.19 9.40
CA GLU A 16 4.89 -1.83 8.90
C GLU A 16 5.34 -2.82 7.82
N TRP A 17 5.83 -2.28 6.71
CA TRP A 17 6.29 -3.06 5.58
C TRP A 17 7.73 -2.69 5.23
N ILE A 18 8.54 -3.73 5.07
CA ILE A 18 9.85 -3.65 4.44
C ILE A 18 9.70 -4.35 3.09
N THR A 19 9.97 -3.62 2.01
CA THR A 19 9.79 -4.12 0.65
C THR A 19 11.07 -4.05 -0.16
N GLU A 20 11.30 -5.13 -0.91
CA GLU A 20 12.36 -5.22 -1.91
C GLU A 20 11.72 -5.23 -3.29
N ARG A 21 11.96 -4.18 -4.07
CA ARG A 21 11.38 -4.03 -5.41
C ARG A 21 12.47 -4.12 -6.46
N THR A 22 12.28 -5.02 -7.43
CA THR A 22 13.18 -5.15 -8.58
C THR A 22 12.49 -4.65 -9.84
N TYR A 23 13.10 -3.68 -10.50
CA TYR A 23 12.65 -3.17 -11.79
C TYR A 23 13.47 -3.78 -12.92
N HIS A 24 12.80 -4.27 -13.95
CA HIS A 24 13.42 -4.80 -15.16
C HIS A 24 13.17 -3.83 -16.32
N TYR A 25 14.18 -3.04 -16.68
CA TYR A 25 14.12 -2.13 -17.81
C TYR A 25 14.51 -2.86 -19.10
N VAL A 26 13.55 -3.60 -19.68
CA VAL A 26 13.78 -4.52 -20.80
C VAL A 26 14.44 -3.83 -22.00
N SER A 27 14.03 -2.60 -22.33
CA SER A 27 14.56 -1.83 -23.46
C SER A 27 16.04 -1.45 -23.30
N TYR A 28 16.49 -1.24 -22.06
CA TYR A 28 17.86 -0.83 -21.73
C TYR A 28 18.72 -2.01 -21.23
N ARG A 29 18.11 -3.18 -21.03
CA ARG A 29 18.73 -4.37 -20.41
C ARG A 29 19.31 -4.08 -19.03
N GLU A 30 18.62 -3.22 -18.28
CA GLU A 30 19.03 -2.81 -16.94
C GLU A 30 18.10 -3.40 -15.88
N VAL A 31 18.67 -3.55 -14.68
CA VAL A 31 17.95 -3.99 -13.50
C VAL A 31 18.26 -3.03 -12.37
N GLU A 32 17.22 -2.47 -11.77
CA GLU A 32 17.33 -1.66 -10.56
C GLU A 32 16.69 -2.40 -9.39
N ARG A 33 17.27 -2.25 -8.19
CA ARG A 33 16.69 -2.75 -6.94
C ARG A 33 16.51 -1.60 -5.97
N SER A 34 15.35 -1.56 -5.34
CA SER A 34 14.95 -0.53 -4.39
C SER A 34 14.46 -1.19 -3.11
N HIS A 35 15.12 -0.86 -2.01
CA HIS A 35 14.65 -1.14 -0.65
C HIS A 35 13.75 0.01 -0.20
N THR A 36 12.60 -0.28 0.40
CA THR A 36 11.69 0.75 0.90
C THR A 36 10.95 0.26 2.13
N GLU A 37 10.98 1.08 3.18
CA GLU A 37 10.22 0.91 4.41
C GLU A 37 9.06 1.91 4.43
N PHE A 38 7.86 1.43 4.75
CA PHE A 38 6.68 2.29 4.88
C PHE A 38 5.64 1.67 5.81
N VAL A 39 4.68 2.50 6.25
CA VAL A 39 3.59 2.08 7.14
C VAL A 39 2.26 2.31 6.43
N ILE A 40 1.39 1.30 6.47
CA ILE A 40 0.01 1.40 5.99
C ILE A 40 -0.89 1.67 7.19
N HIS A 41 -1.65 2.77 7.12
CA HIS A 41 -2.70 3.11 8.08
C HIS A 41 -4.08 3.02 7.42
N PRO A 42 -5.13 2.61 8.17
CA PRO A 42 -6.50 2.79 7.72
C PRO A 42 -6.80 4.26 7.44
N LEU A 43 -7.70 4.52 6.49
CA LEU A 43 -8.24 5.85 6.31
C LEU A 43 -9.22 6.14 7.45
N GLU A 44 -8.92 7.14 8.28
CA GLU A 44 -9.89 7.66 9.24
C GLU A 44 -10.96 8.48 8.49
N ASN A 45 -12.21 8.34 8.91
CA ASN A 45 -13.32 9.09 8.32
C ASN A 45 -13.38 10.51 8.92
N SER A 46 -12.32 11.31 8.75
CA SER A 46 -12.24 12.69 9.27
C SER A 46 -13.12 13.69 8.50
N ALA A 47 -13.92 13.23 7.54
CA ALA A 47 -14.83 14.06 6.76
C ALA A 47 -16.13 14.46 7.51
N PHE A 48 -16.40 13.90 8.70
CA PHE A 48 -17.58 14.26 9.51
C PHE A 48 -17.31 15.37 10.54
N ASP A 49 -16.05 15.75 10.79
CA ASP A 49 -15.70 16.76 11.81
C ASP A 49 -15.63 18.20 11.26
N TYR A 50 -15.99 18.42 9.99
CA TYR A 50 -16.02 19.77 9.38
C TYR A 50 -17.41 20.43 9.41
N PHE A 51 -18.38 19.81 10.08
CA PHE A 51 -19.73 20.34 10.28
C PHE A 51 -20.15 20.19 11.75
N ASP A 52 -19.45 20.87 12.66
CA ASP A 52 -19.99 21.28 13.96
C ASP A 52 -19.50 22.72 14.27
#